data_AF-A0A135VGG6-F1
#
_entry.id   AF-A0A135VGG6-F1
#
_cell.length_a   1.000
_cell.length_b   1.000
_cell.length_c   1.000
_cell.angle_alpha   90.00
_cell.angle_beta   90.00
_cell.angle_gamma   90.00
#
_symmetry.space_group_name_H-M   'P 1'
#
loop_
_entity.id
_entity.type
_entity.pdbx_description
1 polymer ?
#
loop_
_entity_poly.entity_id
_entity_poly.type
_entity_poly.pdbx_seq_one_letter_code
_entity_poly.pdbx_strand_id
1 'polypeptide(L)'
;MTSENHSEKESILRLRDNWEEAVAFRVTIIDDGNCRANHKVGQKFEFSWKSPEGICTESLVGMYPILHSMRVFGDMRELGSSERNVRVYNCPSREIKFKIKALYKCNICGSQLQVNQDGVQSLQLQCTKPEFPLRVCESCYSNYKEKRIEW
;
A
#
# COMPACT_ATOMS: atom_id res chain seq x y z
N MET A 1 31.55 -36.18 26.99
CA MET A 1 31.49 -35.21 25.89
C MET A 1 30.02 -34.94 25.61
N THR A 2 29.41 -34.10 26.44
CA THR A 2 28.03 -33.63 26.27
C THR A 2 28.08 -32.47 25.29
N SER A 3 27.62 -32.70 24.07
CA SER A 3 27.40 -31.67 23.06
C SER A 3 26.42 -30.65 23.63
N GLU A 4 26.91 -29.44 23.85
CA GLU A 4 26.12 -28.29 24.24
C GLU A 4 25.09 -28.02 23.13
N ASN A 5 23.82 -28.27 23.45
CA ASN A 5 22.69 -27.76 22.69
C ASN A 5 22.74 -26.23 22.79
N HIS A 6 23.41 -25.59 21.84
CA HIS A 6 23.14 -24.19 21.53
C HIS A 6 21.69 -24.11 21.05
N SER A 7 20.79 -23.90 22.01
CA SER A 7 19.48 -23.32 21.76
C SER A 7 19.75 -21.95 21.14
N GLU A 8 19.87 -21.92 19.82
CA GLU A 8 19.56 -20.74 19.02
C GLU A 8 18.18 -20.30 19.48
N LYS A 9 18.14 -19.29 20.36
CA LYS A 9 16.91 -18.53 20.56
C LYS A 9 16.61 -17.93 19.19
N GLU A 10 15.76 -18.59 18.41
CA GLU A 10 15.15 -18.02 17.21
C GLU A 10 14.72 -16.61 17.60
N SER A 11 15.41 -15.59 17.08
CA SER A 11 15.07 -14.22 17.40
C SER A 11 13.76 -13.91 16.68
N ILE A 12 12.65 -14.02 17.39
CA ILE A 12 11.30 -13.79 16.83
C ILE A 12 11.16 -12.31 16.48
N LEU A 13 10.72 -12.00 15.25
CA LEU A 13 10.19 -10.69 14.89
C LEU A 13 8.67 -10.69 15.12
N ARG A 14 8.21 -9.82 16.02
CA ARG A 14 6.78 -9.56 16.21
C ARG A 14 6.33 -8.42 15.30
N LEU A 15 5.44 -8.71 14.36
CA LEU A 15 4.97 -7.73 13.37
C LEU A 15 4.13 -6.65 14.00
N ARG A 16 3.29 -6.94 15.00
CA ARG A 16 2.49 -5.91 15.67
C ARG A 16 3.33 -4.73 16.19
N ASP A 17 4.60 -4.96 16.51
CA ASP A 17 5.51 -3.96 17.06
C ASP A 17 6.16 -3.11 15.95
N ASN A 18 6.12 -3.57 14.69
CA ASN A 18 6.80 -2.96 13.53
C ASN A 18 5.90 -2.94 12.27
N TRP A 19 4.58 -3.02 12.43
CA TRP A 19 3.67 -3.19 11.29
C TRP A 19 3.46 -1.86 10.57
N GLU A 20 3.81 -1.86 9.29
CA GLU A 20 3.54 -0.76 8.39
C GLU A 20 2.57 -1.19 7.29
N GLU A 21 1.55 -0.35 7.06
CA GLU A 21 0.59 -0.56 5.98
C GLU A 21 1.32 -0.57 4.63
N ALA A 22 1.19 -1.67 3.89
CA ALA A 22 1.92 -1.91 2.64
C ALA A 22 1.66 -0.83 1.57
N VAL A 23 0.51 -0.17 1.65
CA VAL A 23 0.05 0.78 0.64
C VAL A 23 -0.54 2.03 1.32
N ALA A 24 -0.06 3.18 0.87
CA ALA A 24 -0.74 4.46 1.06
C ALA A 24 -1.25 4.99 -0.28
N PHE A 25 -2.24 5.85 -0.25
CA PHE A 25 -2.85 6.47 -1.40
C PHE A 25 -2.68 7.98 -1.32
N ARG A 26 -2.39 8.59 -2.46
CA ARG A 26 -2.53 10.01 -2.69
C ARG A 26 -3.61 10.21 -3.74
N VAL A 27 -4.71 10.82 -3.36
CA VAL A 27 -5.81 11.18 -4.25
C VAL A 27 -5.75 12.68 -4.48
N THR A 28 -5.51 13.10 -5.72
CA THR A 28 -5.41 14.51 -6.10
C THR A 28 -6.53 14.87 -7.06
N ILE A 29 -7.16 16.01 -6.85
CA ILE A 29 -8.17 16.53 -7.78
C ILE A 29 -7.46 17.19 -8.96
N ILE A 30 -7.77 16.75 -10.18
CA ILE A 30 -7.07 17.17 -11.40
C ILE A 30 -7.97 17.87 -12.42
N ASP A 31 -9.28 17.90 -12.16
CA ASP A 31 -10.29 18.53 -13.02
C ASP A 31 -11.43 19.03 -12.13
N ASP A 32 -11.90 20.25 -12.35
CA ASP A 32 -13.01 20.87 -11.62
C ASP A 32 -14.30 20.93 -12.45
N GLY A 33 -15.40 21.15 -11.74
CA GLY A 33 -16.76 21.28 -12.26
C GLY A 33 -17.71 21.66 -11.12
N ASN A 34 -19.01 21.36 -11.24
CA ASN A 34 -20.02 21.77 -10.24
C ASN A 34 -20.05 20.82 -9.03
N CYS A 35 -18.89 20.64 -8.38
CA CYS A 35 -18.76 19.75 -7.22
C CYS A 35 -19.55 20.27 -6.01
N ARG A 36 -20.62 19.55 -5.64
CA ARG A 36 -21.44 19.84 -4.43
C ARG A 36 -20.67 19.76 -3.11
N ALA A 37 -19.55 19.03 -3.09
CA ALA A 37 -18.67 18.92 -1.94
C ALA A 37 -17.60 20.05 -1.88
N ASN A 38 -17.68 21.05 -2.78
CA ASN A 38 -16.78 22.20 -2.85
C ASN A 38 -15.29 21.87 -3.01
N HIS A 39 -15.00 20.67 -3.50
CA HIS A 39 -13.67 20.24 -3.83
C HIS A 39 -13.03 21.07 -4.96
N LYS A 40 -11.71 21.29 -4.89
CA LYS A 40 -10.97 22.14 -5.83
C LYS A 40 -9.78 21.41 -6.44
N VAL A 41 -9.45 21.73 -7.69
CA VAL A 41 -8.23 21.24 -8.37
C VAL A 41 -7.00 21.51 -7.50
N GLY A 42 -6.11 20.52 -7.44
CA GLY A 42 -4.92 20.55 -6.60
C GLY A 42 -5.13 20.10 -5.16
N GLN A 43 -6.38 19.97 -4.68
CA GLN A 43 -6.66 19.39 -3.36
C GLN A 43 -6.17 17.93 -3.30
N LYS A 44 -5.57 17.56 -2.16
CA LYS A 44 -4.98 16.25 -1.93
C LYS A 44 -5.58 15.59 -0.70
N PHE A 45 -5.82 14.29 -0.81
CA PHE A 45 -6.15 13.41 0.30
C PHE A 45 -5.10 12.31 0.36
N GLU A 46 -4.44 12.18 1.51
CA GLU A 46 -3.44 11.15 1.75
C GLU A 46 -3.90 10.23 2.88
N PHE A 47 -3.88 8.93 2.64
CA PHE A 47 -4.34 7.93 3.61
C PHE A 47 -3.77 6.55 3.32
N SER A 48 -3.68 5.69 4.33
CA SER A 48 -3.30 4.28 4.18
C SER A 48 -4.51 3.38 4.40
N TRP A 49 -4.95 3.22 5.64
CA TRP A 49 -6.05 2.32 6.01
C TRP A 49 -7.38 3.05 6.19
N LYS A 50 -7.40 4.10 7.03
CA LYS A 50 -8.62 4.87 7.33
C LYS A 50 -8.98 5.77 6.16
N SER A 51 -10.28 5.94 5.92
CA SER A 51 -10.80 6.94 4.99
C SER A 51 -10.25 8.33 5.35
N PRO A 52 -9.84 9.14 4.36
CA PRO A 52 -9.34 10.48 4.63
C PRO A 52 -10.49 11.39 5.06
N GLU A 53 -10.22 12.31 5.98
CA GLU A 53 -11.20 13.31 6.39
C GLU A 53 -11.53 14.25 5.23
N GLY A 54 -12.79 14.66 5.13
CA GLY A 54 -13.26 15.67 4.19
C GLY A 54 -13.44 15.21 2.75
N ILE A 55 -13.04 13.99 2.37
CA ILE A 55 -13.35 13.47 1.02
C ILE A 55 -14.86 13.21 0.89
N CYS A 56 -15.43 13.51 -0.28
CA CYS A 56 -16.82 13.14 -0.59
C CYS A 56 -17.02 11.61 -0.49
N THR A 57 -17.92 11.17 0.40
CA THR A 57 -18.20 9.75 0.65
C THR A 57 -18.68 9.00 -0.59
N GLU A 58 -19.54 9.63 -1.41
CA GLU A 58 -20.01 9.05 -2.68
C GLU A 58 -18.83 8.72 -3.60
N SER A 59 -17.87 9.65 -3.72
CA SER A 59 -16.68 9.45 -4.53
C SER A 59 -15.77 8.37 -3.93
N LEU A 60 -15.60 8.35 -2.61
CA LEU A 60 -14.78 7.33 -1.94
C LEU A 60 -15.32 5.91 -2.15
N VAL A 61 -16.63 5.72 -2.01
CA VAL A 61 -17.30 4.44 -2.26
C VAL A 61 -17.09 4.01 -3.72
N GLY A 62 -17.26 4.93 -4.66
CA GLY A 62 -17.02 4.65 -6.08
C GLY A 62 -15.56 4.35 -6.43
N MET A 63 -14.60 4.91 -5.67
CA MET A 63 -13.17 4.62 -5.83
C MET A 63 -12.74 3.29 -5.18
N TYR A 64 -13.53 2.72 -4.27
CA TYR A 64 -13.11 1.58 -3.46
C TYR A 64 -12.56 0.39 -4.27
N PRO A 65 -13.18 -0.04 -5.39
CA PRO A 65 -12.62 -1.13 -6.19
C PRO A 65 -11.20 -0.85 -6.70
N ILE A 66 -10.93 0.38 -7.16
CA ILE A 66 -9.60 0.80 -7.65
C ILE A 66 -8.59 0.79 -6.50
N LEU A 67 -8.96 1.36 -5.36
CA LEU A 67 -8.12 1.41 -4.15
C LEU A 67 -7.80 -0.02 -3.67
N HIS A 68 -8.78 -0.91 -3.68
CA HIS A 68 -8.60 -2.30 -3.27
C HIS A 68 -7.70 -3.07 -4.26
N SER A 69 -7.91 -2.92 -5.58
CA SER A 69 -7.02 -3.52 -6.58
C SER A 69 -5.57 -3.05 -6.43
N MET A 70 -5.34 -1.75 -6.24
CA MET A 70 -4.01 -1.21 -5.99
C MET A 70 -3.40 -1.73 -4.67
N ARG A 71 -4.21 -1.92 -3.62
CA ARG A 71 -3.78 -2.46 -2.32
C ARG A 71 -3.22 -3.87 -2.45
N VAL A 72 -3.81 -4.68 -3.32
CA VAL A 72 -3.34 -6.04 -3.62
C VAL A 72 -2.32 -6.07 -4.77
N PHE A 73 -1.65 -4.94 -5.06
CA PHE A 73 -0.59 -4.81 -6.07
C PHE A 73 -1.06 -5.05 -7.51
N GLY A 74 -2.35 -4.85 -7.79
CA GLY A 74 -2.92 -4.92 -9.13
C GLY A 74 -2.32 -3.88 -10.08
N ASP A 75 -2.28 -4.23 -11.36
CA ASP A 75 -1.74 -3.38 -12.42
C ASP A 75 -2.82 -2.49 -13.04
N MET A 76 -2.74 -1.18 -12.83
CA MET A 76 -3.73 -0.25 -13.39
C MET A 76 -3.62 -0.08 -14.90
N ARG A 77 -2.54 -0.58 -15.54
CA ARG A 77 -2.41 -0.61 -17.00
C ARG A 77 -3.44 -1.55 -17.63
N GLU A 78 -3.80 -2.63 -16.94
CA GLU A 78 -4.88 -3.55 -17.33
C GLU A 78 -6.26 -2.86 -17.34
N LEU A 79 -6.37 -1.70 -16.69
CA LEU A 79 -7.56 -0.85 -16.65
C LEU A 79 -7.37 0.43 -17.50
N GLY A 80 -6.39 0.45 -18.40
CA GLY A 80 -6.12 1.53 -19.35
C GLY A 80 -5.35 2.72 -18.79
N SER A 81 -4.60 2.54 -17.70
CA SER A 81 -3.72 3.59 -17.16
C SER A 81 -2.33 3.56 -17.80
N SER A 82 -1.65 4.71 -17.83
CA SER A 82 -0.28 4.80 -18.34
C SER A 82 0.78 4.22 -17.38
N GLU A 83 0.50 4.22 -16.08
CA GLU A 83 1.40 3.75 -15.03
C GLU A 83 0.71 2.66 -14.20
N ARG A 84 1.50 1.69 -13.68
CA ARG A 84 1.01 0.57 -12.87
C ARG A 84 0.20 1.02 -11.65
N ASN A 85 0.65 2.08 -10.99
CA ASN A 85 0.18 2.50 -9.67
C ASN A 85 -0.60 3.82 -9.71
N VAL A 86 -1.06 4.24 -10.89
CA VAL A 86 -1.83 5.47 -11.07
C VAL A 86 -3.12 5.16 -11.81
N ARG A 87 -4.22 5.78 -11.39
CA ARG A 87 -5.50 5.72 -12.10
C ARG A 87 -6.18 7.08 -12.07
N VAL A 88 -6.75 7.48 -13.20
CA VAL A 88 -7.69 8.61 -13.27
C VAL A 88 -9.11 8.07 -13.11
N TYR A 89 -9.86 8.66 -12.20
CA TYR A 89 -11.22 8.27 -11.85
C TYR A 89 -12.14 9.49 -11.94
N ASN A 90 -13.27 9.35 -12.64
CA ASN A 90 -14.32 10.37 -12.64
C ASN A 90 -15.22 10.14 -11.42
N CYS A 91 -15.58 11.20 -10.70
CA CYS A 91 -16.57 11.06 -9.63
C CYS A 91 -17.88 10.47 -10.18
N PRO A 92 -18.72 9.82 -9.35
CA PRO A 92 -19.96 9.20 -9.84
C PRO A 92 -20.89 10.20 -10.55
N SER A 93 -20.95 11.44 -10.09
CA SER A 93 -21.70 12.53 -10.73
C SER A 93 -21.00 13.14 -11.96
N ARG A 94 -19.78 12.73 -12.28
CA ARG A 94 -18.94 13.21 -13.41
C ARG A 94 -18.57 14.69 -13.40
N GLU A 95 -18.72 15.36 -12.26
CA GLU A 95 -18.40 16.78 -12.08
C GLU A 95 -16.89 17.04 -11.93
N ILE A 96 -16.12 16.10 -11.39
CA ILE A 96 -14.68 16.26 -11.16
C ILE A 96 -13.92 14.98 -11.43
N LYS A 97 -12.60 15.08 -11.62
CA LYS A 97 -11.70 13.93 -11.78
C LYS A 97 -10.66 13.87 -10.66
N PHE A 98 -10.37 12.64 -10.26
CA PHE A 98 -9.35 12.30 -9.28
C PHE A 98 -8.20 11.54 -9.96
N LYS A 99 -6.96 11.96 -9.69
CA LYS A 99 -5.75 11.16 -9.89
C LYS A 99 -5.44 10.41 -8.61
N ILE A 100 -5.61 9.10 -8.64
CA ILE A 100 -5.28 8.18 -7.54
C ILE A 100 -3.87 7.64 -7.81
N LYS A 101 -2.96 7.78 -6.84
CA LYS A 101 -1.62 7.18 -6.88
C LYS A 101 -1.40 6.30 -5.65
N ALA A 102 -1.03 5.05 -5.87
CA ALA A 102 -0.58 4.15 -4.81
C ALA A 102 0.92 4.34 -4.53
N LEU A 103 1.25 4.43 -3.24
CA LEU A 103 2.60 4.53 -2.68
C LEU A 103 2.84 3.26 -1.88
N TYR A 104 3.69 2.38 -2.41
CA TYR A 104 4.00 1.10 -1.77
C TYR A 104 5.12 1.27 -0.75
N LYS A 105 5.01 0.57 0.38
CA LYS A 105 5.92 0.66 1.51
C LYS A 105 6.37 -0.73 1.97
N CYS A 106 7.56 -0.78 2.56
CA CYS A 106 8.02 -1.96 3.29
C CYS A 106 7.12 -2.19 4.51
N ASN A 107 6.63 -3.42 4.68
CA ASN A 107 5.77 -3.81 5.80
C ASN A 107 6.41 -3.74 7.20
N ILE A 108 7.72 -3.52 7.28
CA ILE A 108 8.48 -3.51 8.54
C ILE A 108 8.99 -2.10 8.87
N CYS A 109 9.65 -1.43 7.93
CA CYS A 109 10.28 -0.13 8.20
C CYS A 109 9.56 1.06 7.55
N GLY A 110 8.50 0.82 6.77
CA GLY A 110 7.70 1.87 6.13
C GLY A 110 8.40 2.58 4.97
N SER A 111 9.65 2.21 4.63
CA SER A 111 10.38 2.79 3.52
C SER A 111 9.62 2.63 2.21
N GLN A 112 9.57 3.68 1.39
CA GLN A 112 8.89 3.62 0.10
C GLN A 112 9.59 2.65 -0.85
N LEU A 113 8.82 1.75 -1.44
CA LEU A 113 9.27 0.78 -2.44
C LEU A 113 9.18 1.41 -3.84
N GLN A 114 10.13 1.06 -4.69
CA GLN A 114 10.15 1.56 -6.07
C GLN A 114 9.13 0.82 -6.93
N VAL A 115 8.51 1.55 -7.86
CA VAL A 115 7.61 0.98 -8.87
C VAL A 115 8.27 1.14 -10.23
N ASN A 116 8.44 0.04 -10.95
CA ASN A 116 8.99 0.02 -12.29
C ASN A 116 7.99 -0.65 -13.26
N GLN A 117 8.44 -0.90 -14.49
CA GLN A 117 7.59 -1.51 -15.53
C GLN A 117 7.17 -2.95 -15.18
N ASP A 118 7.97 -3.66 -14.40
CA ASP A 118 7.79 -5.07 -14.05
C ASP A 118 6.98 -5.28 -12.76
N GLY A 119 6.91 -4.26 -11.91
CA GLY A 119 6.15 -4.34 -10.66
C GLY A 119 6.62 -3.40 -9.57
N VAL A 120 6.37 -3.81 -8.33
CA VAL A 120 6.88 -3.15 -7.13
C VAL A 120 8.12 -3.88 -6.66
N GLN A 121 9.25 -3.19 -6.65
CA GLN A 121 10.53 -3.74 -6.21
C GLN A 121 10.46 -4.04 -4.71
N SER A 122 10.30 -5.32 -4.39
CA SER A 122 10.13 -5.83 -3.04
C SER A 122 10.57 -7.29 -2.98
N LEU A 123 11.00 -7.71 -1.80
CA LEU A 123 11.22 -9.11 -1.48
C LEU A 123 10.11 -9.61 -0.57
N GLN A 124 9.90 -10.92 -0.55
CA GLN A 124 8.87 -11.55 0.27
C GLN A 124 9.47 -12.23 1.49
N LEU A 125 8.94 -11.90 2.67
CA LEU A 125 9.11 -12.67 3.88
C LEU A 125 7.79 -13.37 4.22
N GLN A 126 7.86 -14.49 4.93
CA GLN A 126 6.68 -15.24 5.32
C GLN A 126 6.36 -15.00 6.79
N CYS A 127 5.17 -14.45 7.08
CA CYS A 127 4.64 -14.52 8.43
C CYS A 127 4.23 -15.98 8.71
N THR A 128 4.62 -16.51 9.85
CA THR A 128 4.35 -17.91 10.20
C THR A 128 2.95 -18.09 10.77
N LYS A 129 2.38 -17.06 11.44
CA LYS A 129 1.06 -17.11 12.08
C LYS A 129 0.41 -15.71 12.13
N PRO A 130 -0.71 -15.47 11.42
CA PRO A 130 -1.24 -16.29 10.32
C PRO A 130 -0.26 -16.33 9.13
N GLU A 131 -0.44 -17.31 8.25
CA GLU A 131 0.40 -17.44 7.06
C GLU A 131 0.02 -16.40 6.00
N PHE A 132 0.85 -15.39 5.81
CA PHE A 132 0.70 -14.43 4.71
C PHE A 132 2.04 -13.80 4.30
N PRO A 133 2.18 -13.41 3.01
CA PRO A 133 3.40 -12.80 2.52
C PRO A 133 3.52 -11.34 2.98
N LEU A 134 4.71 -10.98 3.42
CA LEU A 134 5.13 -9.61 3.73
C LEU A 134 5.99 -9.09 2.59
N ARG A 135 5.71 -7.89 2.11
CA ARG A 135 6.58 -7.22 1.14
C ARG A 135 7.51 -6.26 1.84
N VAL A 136 8.80 -6.48 1.65
CA VAL A 136 9.84 -5.74 2.37
C VAL A 136 10.90 -5.20 1.42
N CYS A 137 11.62 -4.18 1.88
CA CYS A 137 12.82 -3.70 1.19
C CYS A 137 13.98 -4.69 1.39
N GLU A 138 15.05 -4.53 0.60
CA GLU A 138 16.22 -5.40 0.63
C GLU A 138 16.92 -5.46 1.99
N SER A 139 17.02 -4.30 2.67
CA SER A 139 17.62 -4.23 4.01
C SER A 139 16.81 -5.02 5.03
N CYS A 140 15.48 -4.88 5.04
CA CYS A 140 14.62 -5.65 5.93
C CYS A 140 14.65 -7.15 5.57
N TYR A 141 14.63 -7.51 4.29
CA TYR A 141 14.76 -8.91 3.91
C TYR A 141 16.04 -9.52 4.47
N SER A 142 17.19 -8.88 4.25
CA SER A 142 18.49 -9.36 4.75
C SER A 142 18.52 -9.51 6.26
N ASN A 143 17.88 -8.59 6.98
CA ASN A 143 17.86 -8.58 8.45
C ASN A 143 16.90 -9.59 9.09
N TYR A 144 15.88 -10.03 8.35
CA TYR A 144 14.75 -10.81 8.91
C TYR A 144 14.48 -12.14 8.19
N LYS A 145 15.15 -12.46 7.07
CA LYS A 145 14.89 -13.69 6.29
C LYS A 145 15.08 -15.01 7.04
N GLU A 146 16.02 -15.05 7.99
CA GLU A 146 16.28 -16.24 8.81
C GLU A 146 15.51 -16.20 10.15
N LYS A 147 14.69 -15.17 10.37
CA LYS A 147 13.94 -15.00 11.62
C LYS A 147 12.55 -15.60 11.49
N ARG A 148 12.07 -16.19 12.58
CA ARG A 148 10.66 -16.51 12.74
C ARG A 148 9.86 -15.21 12.89
N ILE A 149 8.87 -15.02 12.01
CA ILE A 149 8.03 -13.83 12.00
C ILE A 149 6.62 -14.21 12.43
N GLU A 150 6.07 -13.49 13.40
CA GLU A 150 4.73 -13.71 13.96
C GLU A 150 3.98 -12.38 14.07
N TRP A 151 2.65 -12.42 14.06
CA TRP A 151 1.81 -11.24 14.28
C TRP A 151 1.92 -10.70 15.72
#